data_AF-I1P1L2-F1
#
_entry.id   AF-I1P1L2-F1
#
_cell.length_a   1.000
_cell.length_b   1.000
_cell.length_c   1.000
_cell.angle_alpha   90.00
_cell.angle_beta   90.00
_cell.angle_gamma   90.00
#
_symmetry.space_group_name_H-M   'P 1'
#
loop_
_entity.id
_entity.type
_entity.pdbx_description
1 polymer ?
#
loop_
_entity_poly.entity_id
_entity_poly.type
_entity_poly.pdbx_seq_one_letter_code
_entity_poly.pdbx_strand_id
1 'polypeptide(L)'
;DVHFWQREAASLRQQLHNLQENHRQLMGEDLSGLNVKELQSLENQLEISLRSVRTKKDHVLIDEIHELNRKGSLVHQENMELYKKISLIRQENAELYKKIYETEGPSEVNRDSPTPYNFAVIEKTNVPVQLGLSTLPQHSDAEQSTAPKLGLQLNP
;
A
#
# COMPACT_ATOMS: atom_id res chain seq x y z
N ASP A 1 -10.96 49.27 37.67
CA ASP A 1 -11.05 48.56 36.38
C ASP A 1 -9.83 48.74 35.47
N VAL A 2 -9.42 49.96 35.11
CA VAL A 2 -8.29 50.17 34.17
C VAL A 2 -6.95 49.58 34.66
N HIS A 3 -6.58 49.76 35.93
CA HIS A 3 -5.32 49.23 36.47
C HIS A 3 -5.26 47.69 36.51
N PHE A 4 -6.40 47.04 36.65
CA PHE A 4 -6.49 45.57 36.60
C PHE A 4 -6.19 45.08 35.18
N TRP A 5 -6.89 45.63 34.18
CA TRP A 5 -6.67 45.28 32.78
C TRP A 5 -5.27 45.64 32.28
N GLN A 6 -4.67 46.72 32.79
CA GLN A 6 -3.30 47.09 32.47
C GLN A 6 -2.29 46.05 33.01
N ARG A 7 -2.50 45.55 34.24
CA ARG A 7 -1.68 44.49 34.84
C ARG A 7 -1.86 43.17 34.09
N GLU A 8 -3.10 42.81 33.77
CA GLU A 8 -3.42 41.59 33.04
C GLU A 8 -2.77 41.60 31.65
N ALA A 9 -2.90 42.71 30.91
CA ALA A 9 -2.26 42.86 29.60
C ALA A 9 -0.73 42.82 29.68
N ALA A 10 -0.12 43.34 30.75
CA ALA A 10 1.32 43.25 30.96
C ALA A 10 1.77 41.80 31.24
N SER A 11 1.01 41.07 32.08
CA SER A 11 1.25 39.65 32.37
C SER A 11 1.18 38.80 31.09
N LEU A 12 0.13 38.97 30.29
CA LEU A 12 -0.04 38.23 29.03
C LEU A 12 1.08 38.54 28.03
N ARG A 13 1.52 39.80 27.92
CA ARG A 13 2.65 40.17 27.06
C ARG A 13 3.94 39.50 27.50
N GLN A 14 4.19 39.41 28.81
CA GLN A 14 5.36 38.73 29.35
C GLN A 14 5.31 37.23 29.08
N GLN A 15 4.15 36.59 29.28
CA GLN A 15 3.98 35.17 28.97
C GLN A 15 4.21 34.87 27.48
N LEU A 16 3.67 35.71 26.60
CA LEU A 16 3.89 35.58 25.16
C LEU A 16 5.38 35.71 24.81
N HIS A 17 6.06 36.70 25.38
CA HIS A 17 7.49 36.90 25.14
C HIS A 17 8.33 35.70 25.59
N ASN A 18 8.06 35.18 26.79
CA ASN A 18 8.73 33.99 27.32
C ASN A 18 8.48 32.75 26.45
N LEU A 19 7.25 32.57 25.95
CA LEU A 19 6.91 31.46 25.07
C LEU A 19 7.64 31.57 23.72
N GLN A 20 7.72 32.76 23.14
CA GLN A 20 8.43 33.01 21.89
C GLN A 20 9.94 32.77 22.03
N GLU A 21 10.53 33.22 23.13
CA GLU A 21 11.93 32.97 23.46
C GLU A 21 12.20 31.46 23.62
N ASN A 22 11.35 30.77 24.37
CA ASN A 22 11.47 29.32 24.55
C ASN A 22 11.33 28.56 23.22
N HIS A 23 10.43 29.00 22.34
CA HIS A 23 10.30 28.42 21.00
C HIS A 23 11.58 28.60 20.17
N ARG A 24 12.18 29.80 20.16
CA ARG A 24 13.46 30.04 19.48
C ARG A 24 14.56 29.14 20.03
N GLN A 25 14.67 29.02 21.35
CA GLN A 25 15.64 28.13 21.99
C GLN A 25 15.42 26.67 21.60
N LEU A 26 14.17 26.18 21.59
CA LEU A 26 13.85 24.82 21.11
C LEU A 26 14.21 24.62 19.63
N MET A 27 14.21 25.68 18.83
CA MET A 27 14.66 25.66 17.43
C MET A 27 16.19 25.80 17.28
N GLY A 28 16.93 25.96 18.38
CA GLY A 28 18.39 26.15 18.38
C GLY A 28 18.83 27.60 18.15
N GLU A 29 17.91 28.56 18.25
CA GLU A 29 18.17 30.00 18.11
C GLU A 29 18.36 30.65 19.49
N ASP A 30 19.02 31.81 19.56
CA ASP A 30 19.19 32.63 20.78
C ASP A 30 19.73 31.90 22.03
N LEU A 31 20.62 30.92 21.84
CA LEU A 31 21.16 30.09 22.92
C LEU A 31 22.22 30.78 23.81
N SER A 32 22.69 31.96 23.42
CA SER A 32 23.79 32.67 24.11
C SER A 32 23.45 33.10 25.54
N GLY A 33 22.17 33.18 25.88
CA GLY A 33 21.69 33.49 27.23
C GLY A 33 21.61 32.30 28.19
N LEU A 34 21.80 31.07 27.71
CA LEU A 34 21.67 29.86 28.50
C LEU A 34 23.00 29.41 29.11
N ASN A 35 22.95 28.93 30.35
CA ASN A 35 24.09 28.29 30.97
C ASN A 35 24.21 26.81 30.54
N VAL A 36 25.35 26.17 30.86
CA VAL A 36 25.63 24.78 30.46
C VAL A 36 24.56 23.79 30.95
N LYS A 37 24.00 23.98 32.15
CA LYS A 37 22.95 23.10 32.69
C LYS A 37 21.64 23.27 31.93
N GLU A 38 21.29 24.50 31.58
CA GLU A 38 20.08 24.82 30.81
C GLU A 38 20.19 24.26 29.39
N LEU A 39 21.35 24.42 28.74
CA LEU A 39 21.65 23.81 27.44
C LEU A 39 21.53 22.29 27.48
N GLN A 40 22.10 21.65 28.50
CA GLN A 40 21.99 20.18 28.65
C GLN A 40 20.54 19.73 28.85
N SER A 41 19.75 20.50 29.61
CA SER A 41 18.32 20.22 29.82
C SER A 41 17.54 20.35 28.52
N LEU A 42 17.81 21.39 27.74
CA LEU A 42 17.19 21.64 26.45
C LEU A 42 17.51 20.51 25.45
N GLU A 43 18.78 20.13 25.37
CA GLU A 43 19.23 19.01 24.53
C GLU A 43 18.52 17.71 24.92
N ASN A 44 18.49 17.37 26.20
CA ASN A 44 17.81 16.16 26.68
C ASN A 44 16.30 16.19 26.38
N GLN A 45 15.64 17.35 26.52
CA GLN A 45 14.23 17.51 26.15
C GLN A 45 14.00 17.27 24.65
N LEU A 46 14.86 17.83 23.79
CA LEU A 46 14.80 17.63 22.35
C LEU A 46 15.09 16.18 21.97
N GLU A 47 16.05 15.53 22.61
CA GLU A 47 16.38 14.13 22.35
C GLU A 47 15.22 13.19 22.70
N ILE A 48 14.62 13.36 23.88
CA ILE A 48 13.48 12.55 24.33
C ILE A 48 12.28 12.73 23.40
N SER A 49 11.95 13.99 23.06
CA SER A 49 10.81 14.28 22.19
C SER A 49 11.04 13.75 20.77
N LEU A 50 12.24 13.91 20.22
CA LEU A 50 12.61 13.36 18.91
C LEU A 50 12.52 11.84 18.90
N ARG A 51 13.01 11.17 19.94
CA ARG A 51 12.91 9.72 20.10
C ARG A 51 11.44 9.28 20.13
N SER A 52 10.60 9.96 20.91
CA SER A 52 9.16 9.68 20.99
C SER A 52 8.47 9.82 19.63
N VAL A 53 8.75 10.90 18.90
CA VAL A 53 8.20 11.13 17.55
C VAL A 53 8.64 10.04 16.58
N ARG A 54 9.93 9.66 16.59
CA ARG A 54 10.45 8.57 15.75
C ARG A 54 9.77 7.24 16.07
N THR A 55 9.72 6.86 17.34
CA THR A 55 9.06 5.62 17.77
C THR A 55 7.59 5.58 17.34
N LYS A 56 6.85 6.69 17.51
CA LYS A 56 5.45 6.76 17.08
C LYS A 56 5.31 6.62 15.57
N LYS A 57 6.18 7.29 14.80
CA LYS A 57 6.21 7.18 13.34
C LYS A 57 6.50 5.75 12.90
N ASP A 58 7.49 5.11 13.51
CA ASP A 58 7.88 3.74 13.18
C ASP A 58 6.76 2.75 13.50
N HIS A 59 6.07 2.92 14.64
CA HIS A 59 4.91 2.09 14.98
C HIS A 59 3.79 2.21 13.94
N VAL A 60 3.42 3.43 13.55
CA VAL A 60 2.40 3.66 12.51
C VAL A 60 2.80 3.04 11.17
N LEU A 61 4.06 3.18 10.76
CA LEU A 61 4.55 2.61 9.50
C LEU A 61 4.55 1.07 9.54
N ILE A 62 4.96 0.47 10.66
CA ILE A 62 4.94 -0.98 10.83
C ILE A 62 3.50 -1.51 10.77
N ASP A 63 2.57 -0.84 11.44
CA ASP A 63 1.16 -1.21 11.42
C ASP A 63 0.57 -1.13 10.00
N GLU A 64 0.89 -0.07 9.25
CA GLU A 64 0.46 0.08 7.85
C GLU A 64 1.04 -1.02 6.96
N ILE A 65 2.33 -1.36 7.13
CA ILE A 65 2.97 -2.47 6.40
C ILE A 65 2.27 -3.79 6.70
N HIS A 66 1.94 -4.06 7.97
CA HIS A 66 1.22 -5.28 8.35
C HIS A 66 -0.18 -5.34 7.72
N GLU A 67 -0.94 -4.25 7.77
CA GLU A 67 -2.27 -4.20 7.17
C GLU A 67 -2.23 -4.35 5.65
N LEU A 68 -1.28 -3.71 4.97
CA LEU A 68 -1.11 -3.87 3.52
C LEU A 68 -0.70 -5.30 3.15
N ASN A 69 0.21 -5.92 3.89
CA ASN A 69 0.59 -7.33 3.67
C ASN A 69 -0.61 -8.27 3.88
N ARG A 70 -1.41 -8.04 4.92
CA ARG A 70 -2.63 -8.82 5.19
C ARG A 70 -3.64 -8.70 4.04
N LYS A 71 -3.91 -7.48 3.57
CA LYS A 71 -4.79 -7.22 2.43
C LYS A 71 -4.26 -7.85 1.14
N GLY A 72 -2.96 -7.71 0.87
CA GLY A 72 -2.30 -8.31 -0.28
C GLY A 72 -2.42 -9.84 -0.29
N SER A 73 -2.20 -10.47 0.85
CA SER A 73 -2.37 -11.93 1.01
C SER A 73 -3.81 -12.38 0.75
N LEU A 74 -4.80 -11.67 1.31
CA LEU A 74 -6.22 -11.99 1.10
C LEU A 74 -6.61 -11.89 -0.38
N VAL A 75 -6.26 -10.79 -1.04
CA VAL A 75 -6.55 -10.58 -2.48
C VAL A 75 -5.84 -11.64 -3.34
N HIS A 76 -4.61 -11.99 -3.00
CA HIS A 76 -3.89 -13.05 -3.70
C HIS A 76 -4.61 -14.41 -3.56
N GLN A 77 -5.07 -14.74 -2.36
CA GLN A 77 -5.83 -15.96 -2.11
C GLN A 77 -7.15 -15.98 -2.90
N GLU A 78 -7.92 -14.89 -2.87
CA GLU A 78 -9.16 -14.78 -3.63
C GLU A 78 -8.92 -14.93 -5.14
N ASN A 79 -7.87 -14.29 -5.67
CA ASN A 79 -7.49 -14.44 -7.08
C ASN A 79 -7.16 -15.90 -7.43
N MET A 80 -6.41 -16.61 -6.57
CA MET A 80 -6.11 -18.03 -6.79
C MET A 80 -7.37 -18.88 -6.83
N GLU A 81 -8.34 -18.64 -5.96
CA GLU A 81 -9.62 -19.34 -5.97
C GLU A 81 -10.45 -19.03 -7.23
N LEU A 82 -10.43 -17.77 -7.70
CA LEU A 82 -11.08 -17.40 -8.96
C LEU A 82 -10.43 -18.09 -10.17
N TYR A 83 -9.09 -18.18 -10.23
CA TYR A 83 -8.40 -18.90 -11.29
C TYR A 83 -8.74 -20.39 -11.31
N LYS A 84 -8.82 -21.04 -10.14
CA LYS A 84 -9.27 -22.44 -10.03
C LYS A 84 -10.69 -22.61 -10.57
N LYS A 85 -11.62 -21.74 -10.19
CA LYS A 85 -13.01 -21.77 -10.68
C LYS A 85 -13.08 -21.59 -12.20
N ILE A 86 -12.34 -20.63 -12.76
CA ILE A 86 -12.27 -20.43 -14.22
C ILE A 86 -11.71 -21.68 -14.91
N SER A 87 -10.69 -22.31 -14.35
CA SER A 87 -10.13 -23.55 -14.90
C SER A 87 -11.16 -24.68 -14.95
N LEU A 88 -11.93 -24.88 -13.88
CA LEU A 88 -12.99 -25.89 -13.83
C LEU A 88 -14.08 -25.61 -14.87
N ILE A 89 -14.57 -24.36 -14.94
CA ILE A 89 -15.59 -23.98 -15.93
C ILE A 89 -15.08 -24.20 -17.37
N ARG A 90 -13.81 -23.89 -17.65
CA ARG A 90 -13.21 -24.15 -18.97
C ARG A 90 -13.15 -25.64 -19.29
N GLN A 91 -12.80 -26.47 -18.31
CA GLN A 91 -12.79 -27.92 -18.48
C GLN A 91 -14.21 -28.46 -18.73
N GLU A 92 -15.18 -28.10 -17.89
CA GLU A 92 -16.58 -28.50 -18.05
C GLU A 92 -17.13 -28.08 -19.42
N ASN A 93 -16.86 -26.83 -19.84
CA ASN A 93 -17.28 -26.35 -21.16
C ASN A 93 -16.63 -27.18 -22.29
N ALA A 94 -15.35 -27.55 -22.19
CA ALA A 94 -14.69 -28.39 -23.18
C ALA A 94 -15.31 -29.79 -23.25
N GLU A 95 -15.66 -30.38 -22.10
CA GLU A 95 -16.36 -31.66 -22.02
C GLU A 95 -17.77 -31.57 -22.62
N LEU A 96 -18.51 -30.49 -22.37
CA LEU A 96 -19.82 -30.24 -22.97
C LEU A 96 -19.72 -30.10 -24.50
N TYR A 97 -18.76 -29.33 -25.01
CA TYR A 97 -18.52 -29.21 -26.45
C TYR A 97 -18.21 -30.57 -27.08
N LYS A 98 -17.31 -31.36 -26.47
CA LYS A 98 -17.01 -32.71 -26.93
C LYS A 98 -18.28 -33.58 -27.02
N LYS A 99 -19.14 -33.54 -25.99
CA LYS A 99 -20.38 -34.32 -25.96
C LYS A 99 -21.39 -33.93 -27.03
N ILE A 100 -21.50 -32.63 -27.36
CA ILE A 100 -22.36 -32.17 -28.47
C ILE A 100 -21.89 -32.77 -29.80
N TYR A 101 -20.58 -32.70 -30.08
CA TYR A 101 -20.01 -33.27 -31.31
C TYR A 101 -20.04 -34.81 -31.35
N GLU A 102 -20.04 -35.49 -30.20
CA GLU A 102 -20.21 -36.94 -30.12
C GLU A 102 -21.68 -37.39 -30.26
N THR A 103 -22.64 -36.52 -29.92
CA THR A 103 -24.08 -36.80 -30.07
C THR A 103 -24.55 -36.54 -31.51
N GLU A 104 -23.84 -35.68 -32.25
CA GLU A 104 -23.90 -35.58 -33.72
C GLU A 104 -23.02 -36.65 -34.39
N GLY A 105 -23.34 -37.93 -34.17
CA GLY A 105 -22.88 -39.00 -35.07
C GLY A 105 -23.35 -38.75 -36.51
N PRO A 106 -22.77 -39.40 -37.54
CA PRO A 106 -23.00 -39.10 -38.96
C PRO A 106 -24.47 -39.34 -39.33
N SER A 107 -25.29 -38.33 -39.08
CA SER A 107 -26.67 -38.31 -39.52
C SER A 107 -26.59 -37.92 -40.99
N GLU A 108 -26.80 -38.90 -41.85
CA GLU A 108 -27.05 -38.70 -43.27
C GLU A 108 -27.97 -37.50 -43.43
N VAL A 109 -27.39 -36.44 -44.00
CA VAL A 109 -28.06 -35.19 -44.28
C VAL A 109 -29.06 -35.48 -45.39
N ASN A 110 -30.28 -35.91 -45.05
CA ASN A 110 -31.41 -35.70 -45.93
C ASN A 110 -31.72 -34.20 -45.86
N ARG A 111 -31.05 -33.44 -46.74
CA ARG A 111 -31.35 -32.05 -47.04
C ARG A 111 -32.80 -32.00 -47.50
N ASP A 112 -33.73 -31.62 -46.62
CA ASP A 112 -34.97 -30.90 -46.97
C ASP A 112 -35.82 -30.68 -45.72
N SER A 113 -35.37 -29.81 -44.82
CA SER A 113 -36.29 -29.09 -43.93
C SER A 113 -35.64 -27.81 -43.38
N PRO A 114 -36.28 -26.64 -43.52
CA PRO A 114 -35.72 -25.38 -43.03
C PRO A 114 -36.08 -25.21 -41.55
N THR A 115 -35.15 -25.50 -40.65
CA THR A 115 -35.30 -25.17 -39.23
C THR A 115 -34.98 -23.67 -39.04
N PRO A 116 -35.86 -22.84 -38.43
CA PRO A 116 -35.72 -21.37 -38.45
C PRO A 116 -34.65 -20.79 -37.49
N TYR A 117 -33.96 -21.63 -36.73
CA TYR A 117 -33.05 -21.17 -35.66
C TYR A 117 -31.70 -21.88 -35.72
N ASN A 118 -30.97 -21.68 -36.82
CA ASN A 118 -29.52 -21.89 -36.84
C ASN A 118 -28.85 -20.53 -36.65
N PHE A 119 -28.39 -20.24 -35.43
CA PHE A 119 -27.50 -19.10 -35.21
C PHE A 119 -26.14 -19.49 -35.77
N ALA A 120 -25.78 -18.95 -36.93
CA ALA A 120 -24.45 -19.09 -37.48
C ALA A 120 -23.44 -18.54 -36.46
N VAL A 121 -22.67 -19.44 -35.84
CA VAL A 121 -21.48 -19.07 -35.09
C VAL A 121 -20.49 -18.54 -36.13
N ILE A 122 -20.53 -17.23 -36.36
CA ILE A 122 -19.47 -16.53 -37.07
C ILE A 122 -18.21 -16.84 -36.28
N GLU A 123 -17.27 -17.56 -36.90
CA GLU A 123 -15.90 -17.74 -36.45
C GLU A 123 -15.27 -16.37 -36.19
N LYS A 124 -15.47 -15.84 -34.97
CA LYS A 124 -14.55 -14.86 -34.43
C LYS A 124 -13.34 -15.66 -33.99
N THR A 125 -12.32 -15.59 -34.83
CA THR A 125 -10.97 -16.07 -34.56
C THR A 125 -10.65 -15.91 -33.08
N ASN A 126 -10.35 -17.05 -32.46
CA ASN A 126 -9.98 -17.19 -31.07
C ASN A 126 -8.62 -16.50 -30.86
N VAL A 127 -8.60 -15.18 -30.74
CA VAL A 127 -7.42 -14.43 -30.35
C VAL A 127 -7.40 -14.45 -28.82
N PRO A 128 -6.40 -15.07 -28.17
CA PRO A 128 -6.27 -14.98 -26.73
C PRO A 128 -6.03 -13.51 -26.40
N VAL A 129 -6.93 -12.88 -25.64
CA VAL A 129 -6.65 -11.57 -25.05
C VAL A 129 -5.58 -11.79 -24.00
N GLN A 130 -4.31 -11.64 -24.41
CA GLN A 130 -3.21 -11.48 -23.49
C GLN A 130 -3.35 -10.09 -22.88
N LEU A 131 -4.05 -9.99 -21.75
CA LEU A 131 -3.93 -8.83 -20.87
C LEU A 131 -2.50 -8.88 -20.33
N GLY A 132 -1.62 -8.07 -20.93
CA GLY A 132 -0.18 -8.03 -20.69
C GLY A 132 0.18 -7.66 -19.26
N LEU A 133 0.02 -8.60 -18.34
CA LEU A 133 0.50 -8.53 -16.97
C LEU A 133 1.07 -9.89 -16.56
N SER A 134 1.97 -10.46 -17.37
CA SER A 134 2.92 -11.50 -16.96
C SER A 134 3.98 -11.72 -18.02
N THR A 135 5.07 -10.96 -17.93
CA THR A 135 6.40 -11.56 -18.12
C THR A 135 7.22 -11.19 -16.89
N LEU A 136 7.20 -12.06 -15.89
CA LEU A 136 8.35 -12.15 -14.98
C LEU A 136 9.08 -13.44 -15.37
N PRO A 137 10.24 -13.35 -16.03
CA PRO A 137 11.05 -14.53 -16.28
C PRO A 137 11.49 -15.12 -14.95
N GLN A 138 11.23 -16.41 -14.76
CA GLN A 138 11.93 -17.20 -13.77
C GLN A 138 13.41 -17.25 -14.19
N HIS A 139 14.26 -16.42 -13.58
CA HIS A 139 15.69 -16.63 -13.58
C HIS A 139 16.10 -17.10 -12.19
N SER A 140 16.44 -18.38 -12.12
CA SER A 140 17.30 -18.94 -11.10
C SER A 140 18.68 -18.31 -11.25
N ASP A 141 19.01 -17.36 -10.39
CA ASP A 141 20.38 -17.08 -9.99
C ASP A 141 20.38 -16.64 -8.53
N ALA A 142 21.26 -17.27 -7.76
CA ALA A 142 21.46 -16.99 -6.36
C ALA A 142 22.03 -15.58 -6.19
N GLU A 143 21.29 -14.66 -5.59
CA GLU A 143 21.88 -13.49 -4.95
C GLU A 143 21.06 -13.06 -3.72
N GLN A 144 21.80 -12.62 -2.72
CA GLN A 144 21.43 -12.66 -1.32
C GLN A 144 20.29 -11.72 -0.96
N SER A 145 19.41 -12.24 -0.10
CA SER A 145 18.52 -11.45 0.77
C SER A 145 19.29 -10.29 1.38
N THR A 146 19.01 -9.07 0.92
CA THR A 146 19.41 -7.85 1.61
C THR A 146 18.16 -7.03 1.87
N ALA A 147 17.82 -6.93 3.16
CA ALA A 147 16.76 -6.10 3.68
C ALA A 147 16.92 -4.62 3.25
N PRO A 148 15.84 -3.84 3.16
CA PRO A 148 15.94 -2.45 2.73
C PRO A 148 16.79 -1.66 3.74
N LYS A 149 17.83 -1.03 3.23
CA LYS A 149 18.82 -0.26 4.00
C LYS A 149 18.18 1.05 4.45
N LEU A 150 17.66 1.08 5.69
CA LEU A 150 17.25 2.30 6.38
C LEU A 150 18.48 3.17 6.58
N GLY A 151 18.58 4.24 5.79
CA GLY A 151 19.71 5.15 5.79
C GLY A 151 19.78 5.94 7.09
N LEU A 152 20.79 5.64 7.91
CA LEU A 152 21.51 6.59 8.75
C LEU A 152 22.94 6.05 8.90
N GLN A 153 23.84 6.49 8.02
CA GLN A 153 25.28 6.37 8.26
C GLN A 153 25.76 7.65 8.92
N LEU A 154 25.77 7.64 10.25
CA LEU A 154 26.69 8.45 11.04
C LEU A 154 28.06 7.79 10.89
N ASN A 155 29.05 8.53 10.37
CA ASN A 155 30.45 8.12 10.45
C ASN A 155 31.19 9.04 11.44
N PRO A 156 32.15 8.48 12.20
CA PRO A 156 32.94 9.18 13.21
C PRO A 156 33.98 10.15 12.63
#